data_AF-A0A933ZVQ8-F1
#
_entry.id   AF-A0A933ZVQ8-F1
#
_cell.length_a   1.000
_cell.length_b   1.000
_cell.length_c   1.000
_cell.angle_alpha   90.00
_cell.angle_beta   90.00
_cell.angle_gamma   90.00
#
_symmetry.space_group_name_H-M   'P 1'
#
loop_
_entity.id
_entity.type
_entity.pdbx_description
1 polymer ?
#
loop_
_entity_poly.entity_id
_entity_poly.type
_entity_poly.pdbx_seq_one_letter_code
_entity_poly.pdbx_strand_id
1 'polypeptide(L)'
;MERGARTQAGRDPMKIEVDPVMAGAVVVHADDEQLLIGFPEEVSKACFASGKQVTAWLLPDVRSHRGIVQWALEFPLYVALFVQGLFAKKKKLAVFCHEDDWKDAVEYLRLTLLGLSPAEMREAGVKPEIAAFLDKEATFLALKREDGSVAAIEDFLQPIFFDAQGEARFGGLAVVSHGDNTYSFATAEDKVERFRLEIEGEQLPPYTRPITQATTPVLPQQLELITLGASNGFDIAGPCSNMVVQVAGHFLLVDSGPYIRQVLEASGISLNQIEALVLTHAHEDHAVGISALLQTGRRIRMFVTRESAEILRRKLAILNPEVDRPGVLLDEAFDLVYVEPGRSYD
;
A
#
# COMPACT_ATOMS: atom_id res chain seq x y z
N MET A 1 38.64 11.41 23.96
CA MET A 1 37.54 11.13 24.91
C MET A 1 36.27 11.44 24.14
N GLU A 2 35.42 10.52 23.73
CA GLU A 2 35.24 9.09 23.99
C GLU A 2 34.74 8.51 22.65
N ARG A 3 35.45 7.52 22.08
CA ARG A 3 35.02 6.88 20.82
C ARG A 3 34.05 5.76 21.15
N GLY A 4 32.89 5.79 20.50
CA GLY A 4 32.11 4.60 20.17
C GLY A 4 31.20 4.09 21.28
N ALA A 5 29.96 4.60 21.30
CA ALA A 5 28.82 3.76 21.65
C ALA A 5 28.26 3.20 20.34
N ARG A 6 28.73 2.02 19.94
CA ARG A 6 28.05 1.25 18.89
C ARG A 6 26.66 0.90 19.41
N THR A 7 25.62 1.15 18.61
CA THR A 7 24.26 0.69 18.91
C THR A 7 24.21 -0.84 18.91
N GLN A 8 23.12 -1.45 19.37
CA GLN A 8 22.95 -2.92 19.44
C GLN A 8 23.18 -3.66 18.10
N ALA A 9 23.22 -2.93 16.97
CA ALA A 9 23.49 -3.44 15.63
C ALA A 9 24.95 -3.26 15.14
N GLY A 10 25.87 -2.70 15.95
CA GLY A 10 27.29 -2.57 15.59
C GLY A 10 27.63 -1.42 14.63
N ARG A 11 26.69 -0.52 14.33
CA ARG A 11 26.86 0.63 13.43
C ARG A 11 27.36 1.88 14.17
N ASP A 12 28.02 2.77 13.43
CA ASP A 12 28.44 4.09 13.93
C ASP A 12 27.23 5.03 13.85
N PRO A 13 26.67 5.51 14.98
CA PRO A 13 25.41 6.25 14.97
C PRO A 13 25.46 7.48 14.04
N MET A 14 26.60 8.16 13.93
CA MET A 14 26.64 9.42 13.17
C MET A 14 26.87 9.24 11.65
N LYS A 15 27.08 8.00 11.18
CA LYS A 15 27.28 7.70 9.75
C LYS A 15 25.96 7.35 9.07
N ILE A 16 25.75 7.88 7.86
CA ILE A 16 24.55 7.57 7.07
C ILE A 16 24.79 6.28 6.29
N GLU A 17 23.91 5.29 6.48
CA GLU A 17 23.88 4.07 5.66
C GLU A 17 22.56 3.99 4.90
N VAL A 18 22.63 3.89 3.58
CA VAL A 18 21.45 3.69 2.71
C VAL A 18 21.38 2.22 2.34
N ASP A 19 20.46 1.49 2.95
CA ASP A 19 20.28 0.05 2.74
C ASP A 19 19.09 -0.18 1.78
N PRO A 20 19.32 -0.71 0.57
CA PRO A 20 18.23 -1.15 -0.29
C PRO A 20 17.42 -2.27 0.37
N VAL A 21 16.09 -2.18 0.30
CA VAL A 21 15.17 -3.19 0.82
C VAL A 21 14.51 -3.95 -0.33
N MET A 22 14.03 -3.21 -1.33
CA MET A 22 13.51 -3.73 -2.59
C MET A 22 13.55 -2.62 -3.66
N ALA A 23 13.25 -2.94 -4.91
CA ALA A 23 13.12 -1.91 -5.94
C ALA A 23 12.03 -0.90 -5.52
N GLY A 24 12.33 0.39 -5.61
CA GLY A 24 11.44 1.45 -5.12
C GLY A 24 11.42 1.66 -3.60
N ALA A 25 12.23 0.94 -2.80
CA ALA A 25 12.32 1.19 -1.36
C ALA A 25 13.72 0.98 -0.74
N VAL A 26 14.12 1.94 0.10
CA VAL A 26 15.36 1.87 0.89
C VAL A 26 15.08 2.24 2.34
N VAL A 27 15.95 1.79 3.24
CA VAL A 27 15.99 2.28 4.62
C VAL A 27 17.28 3.06 4.81
N VAL A 28 17.14 4.34 5.16
CA VAL A 28 18.26 5.19 5.57
C VAL A 28 18.43 5.09 7.07
N HIS A 29 19.62 4.70 7.50
CA HIS A 29 20.02 4.65 8.90
C HIS A 29 20.79 5.90 9.25
N ALA A 30 20.36 6.57 10.31
CA ALA A 30 21.05 7.68 10.92
C ALA A 30 20.77 7.65 12.44
N ASP A 31 21.81 7.52 13.24
CA ASP A 31 21.75 7.28 14.68
C ASP A 31 20.91 6.02 15.03
N ASP A 32 19.89 6.17 15.86
CA ASP A 32 18.92 5.13 16.21
C ASP A 32 17.71 5.10 15.25
N GLU A 33 17.68 6.00 14.26
CA GLU A 33 16.56 6.15 13.34
C GLU A 33 16.73 5.30 12.08
N GLN A 34 15.64 4.64 11.68
CA GLN A 34 15.51 3.90 10.43
C GLN A 34 14.38 4.52 9.61
N LEU A 35 14.75 5.41 8.70
CA LEU A 35 13.84 6.09 7.80
C LEU A 35 13.55 5.21 6.59
N LEU A 36 12.34 4.66 6.51
CA LEU A 36 11.86 3.96 5.31
C LEU A 36 11.45 4.99 4.26
N ILE A 37 12.01 4.86 3.07
CA ILE A 37 11.75 5.71 1.91
C ILE A 37 11.19 4.83 0.80
N GLY A 38 10.02 5.20 0.29
CA GLY A 38 9.31 4.45 -0.75
C GLY A 38 8.43 3.34 -0.18
N PHE A 39 7.24 3.19 -0.75
CA PHE A 39 6.23 2.22 -0.32
C PHE A 39 5.67 1.43 -1.50
N PRO A 40 6.53 0.72 -2.26
CA PRO A 40 6.05 -0.25 -3.23
C PRO A 40 5.16 -1.30 -2.53
N GLU A 41 4.32 -1.96 -3.30
CA GLU A 41 3.46 -3.02 -2.81
C GLU A 41 4.26 -4.03 -1.98
N GLU A 42 3.71 -4.45 -0.82
CA GLU A 42 4.33 -5.40 0.13
C GLU A 42 5.68 -4.98 0.73
N VAL A 43 6.02 -3.69 0.78
CA VAL A 43 7.27 -3.21 1.40
C VAL A 43 7.48 -3.70 2.84
N SER A 44 6.40 -3.88 3.62
CA SER A 44 6.48 -4.46 4.98
C SER A 44 7.08 -5.87 4.99
N LYS A 45 6.77 -6.71 4.00
CA LYS A 45 7.35 -8.05 3.87
C LYS A 45 8.86 -7.97 3.64
N ALA A 46 9.27 -7.05 2.76
CA ALA A 46 10.69 -6.82 2.45
C ALA A 46 11.46 -6.29 3.68
N CYS A 47 10.86 -5.39 4.45
CA CYS A 47 11.42 -4.92 5.72
C CYS A 47 11.58 -6.05 6.74
N PHE A 48 10.59 -6.93 6.89
CA PHE A 48 10.68 -8.10 7.77
C PHE A 48 11.76 -9.09 7.34
N ALA A 49 11.81 -9.43 6.05
CA ALA A 49 12.84 -10.33 5.51
C ALA A 49 14.27 -9.79 5.74
N SER A 50 14.40 -8.45 5.75
CA SER A 50 15.67 -7.75 5.97
C SER A 50 15.93 -7.36 7.43
N GLY A 51 15.06 -7.74 8.37
CA GLY A 51 15.18 -7.44 9.79
C GLY A 51 15.17 -5.95 10.14
N LYS A 52 14.57 -5.10 9.28
CA LYS A 52 14.52 -3.64 9.48
C LYS A 52 13.47 -3.28 10.54
N GLN A 53 13.77 -2.26 11.34
CA GLN A 53 12.89 -1.75 12.39
C GLN A 53 12.61 -0.28 12.11
N VAL A 54 11.68 -0.02 11.19
CA VAL A 54 11.35 1.32 10.71
C VAL A 54 10.84 2.20 11.85
N THR A 55 11.40 3.40 12.00
CA THR A 55 11.03 4.38 13.03
C THR A 55 10.41 5.66 12.46
N ALA A 56 10.66 5.93 11.18
CA ALA A 56 10.12 7.07 10.46
C ALA A 56 9.88 6.71 8.99
N TRP A 57 9.01 7.47 8.33
CA TRP A 57 8.70 7.36 6.91
C TRP A 57 9.09 8.61 6.16
N LEU A 58 9.48 8.45 4.90
CA LEU A 58 9.54 9.53 3.90
C LEU A 58 8.66 9.13 2.73
N LEU A 59 7.55 9.84 2.55
CA LEU A 59 6.65 9.60 1.42
C LEU A 59 7.33 10.04 0.12
N PRO A 60 7.42 9.14 -0.90
CA PRO A 60 7.99 9.51 -2.19
C PRO A 60 7.04 10.44 -2.95
N ASP A 61 7.58 11.22 -3.88
CA ASP A 61 6.80 12.14 -4.74
C ASP A 61 5.92 11.35 -5.74
N VAL A 62 6.43 10.21 -6.22
CA VAL A 62 5.71 9.33 -7.14
C VAL A 62 4.81 8.36 -6.36
N ARG A 63 3.51 8.37 -6.67
CA ARG A 63 2.47 7.57 -5.97
C ARG A 63 2.20 6.22 -6.62
N SER A 64 2.40 6.11 -7.93
CA SER A 64 2.31 4.87 -8.69
C SER A 64 3.26 4.90 -9.89
N HIS A 65 3.74 3.74 -10.31
CA HIS A 65 4.62 3.61 -11.47
C HIS A 65 4.36 2.30 -12.19
N ARG A 66 4.03 2.38 -13.48
CA ARG A 66 3.78 1.23 -14.36
C ARG A 66 2.84 0.17 -13.74
N GLY A 67 1.78 0.62 -13.08
CA GLY A 67 0.76 -0.25 -12.51
C GLY A 67 1.13 -0.85 -11.16
N ILE A 68 2.27 -0.46 -10.58
CA ILE A 68 2.67 -0.80 -9.21
C ILE A 68 2.52 0.44 -8.34
N VAL A 69 1.76 0.31 -7.25
CA VAL A 69 1.57 1.38 -6.27
C VAL A 69 2.87 1.63 -5.52
N GLN A 70 3.25 2.90 -5.36
CA GLN A 70 4.44 3.35 -4.59
C GLN A 70 4.06 4.01 -3.26
N TRP A 71 2.76 4.16 -3.00
CA TRP A 71 2.13 4.58 -1.74
C TRP A 71 1.28 3.46 -1.14
N ALA A 72 1.82 2.25 -1.05
CA ALA A 72 1.19 1.11 -0.37
C ALA A 72 1.39 1.27 1.15
N LEU A 73 0.66 2.21 1.76
CA LEU A 73 0.87 2.69 3.13
C LEU A 73 0.13 1.87 4.20
N GLU A 74 -0.84 1.03 3.81
CA GLU A 74 -1.72 0.31 4.75
C GLU A 74 -0.96 -0.66 5.67
N PHE A 75 -0.23 -1.60 5.08
CA PHE A 75 0.52 -2.59 5.86
C PHE A 75 1.66 -1.96 6.66
N PRO A 76 2.42 -0.99 6.14
CA PRO A 76 3.33 -0.20 6.95
C PRO A 76 2.65 0.41 8.19
N LEU A 77 1.46 0.99 8.04
CA LEU A 77 0.71 1.56 9.18
C LEU A 77 0.36 0.46 10.18
N TYR A 78 -0.11 -0.70 9.72
CA TYR A 78 -0.42 -1.82 10.60
C TYR A 78 0.81 -2.35 11.36
N VAL A 79 1.99 -2.33 10.75
CA VAL A 79 3.24 -2.64 11.46
C VAL A 79 3.49 -1.64 12.59
N ALA A 80 3.37 -0.34 12.32
CA ALA A 80 3.53 0.70 13.35
C ALA A 80 2.50 0.58 14.49
N LEU A 81 1.23 0.31 14.14
CA LEU A 81 0.14 0.23 15.11
C LEU A 81 0.14 -1.06 15.93
N PHE A 82 0.22 -2.21 15.27
CA PHE A 82 -0.10 -3.50 15.89
C PHE A 82 1.13 -4.36 16.18
N VAL A 83 2.20 -4.22 15.40
CA VAL A 83 3.46 -4.97 15.65
C VAL A 83 4.36 -4.18 16.59
N GLN A 84 4.58 -2.89 16.31
CA GLN A 84 5.40 -2.02 17.15
C GLN A 84 4.62 -1.45 18.34
N GLY A 85 3.29 -1.40 18.27
CA GLY A 85 2.43 -0.93 19.35
C GLY A 85 2.56 0.56 19.63
N LEU A 86 2.90 1.40 18.63
CA LEU A 86 3.21 2.81 18.84
C LEU A 86 2.06 3.56 19.52
N PHE A 87 0.83 3.35 19.05
CA PHE A 87 -0.35 4.00 19.62
C PHE A 87 -0.57 3.62 21.09
N ALA A 88 -0.46 2.33 21.43
CA ALA A 88 -0.56 1.87 22.82
C ALA A 88 0.55 2.43 23.72
N LYS A 89 1.73 2.70 23.15
CA LYS A 89 2.86 3.37 23.81
C LYS A 89 2.74 4.91 23.83
N LYS A 90 1.62 5.47 23.34
CA LYS A 90 1.39 6.91 23.17
C LYS A 90 2.48 7.59 22.33
N LYS A 91 3.01 6.88 21.35
CA LYS A 91 3.98 7.36 20.37
C LYS A 91 3.30 7.49 19.01
N LYS A 92 3.77 8.45 18.23
CA LYS A 92 3.39 8.63 16.82
C LYS A 92 4.57 8.27 15.93
N LEU A 93 4.26 7.78 14.74
CA LEU A 93 5.26 7.56 13.71
C LEU A 93 5.56 8.88 12.99
N ALA A 94 6.84 9.24 12.88
CA ALA A 94 7.27 10.41 12.13
C ALA A 94 7.12 10.18 10.62
N VAL A 95 6.55 11.13 9.90
CA VAL A 95 6.31 11.04 8.44
C VAL A 95 6.78 12.32 7.76
N PHE A 96 7.90 12.23 7.05
CA PHE A 96 8.37 13.27 6.14
C PHE A 96 7.51 13.29 4.88
N CYS A 97 6.99 14.46 4.52
CA CYS A 97 6.16 14.65 3.34
C CYS A 97 6.07 16.13 2.93
N HIS A 98 5.62 16.39 1.72
CA HIS A 98 5.16 17.72 1.33
C HIS A 98 3.81 18.02 1.98
N GLU A 99 3.57 19.27 2.39
CA GLU A 99 2.33 19.66 3.08
C GLU A 99 1.08 19.41 2.23
N ASP A 100 1.18 19.64 0.90
CA ASP A 100 0.09 19.43 -0.05
C ASP A 100 -0.34 17.95 -0.17
N ASP A 101 0.59 17.02 0.09
CA ASP A 101 0.37 15.57 0.04
C ASP A 101 -0.26 15.01 1.32
N TRP A 102 -0.19 15.75 2.43
CA TRP A 102 -0.57 15.24 3.75
C TRP A 102 -2.04 14.82 3.82
N LYS A 103 -2.94 15.63 3.24
CA LYS A 103 -4.37 15.35 3.19
C LYS A 103 -4.67 14.03 2.47
N ASP A 104 -3.91 13.72 1.42
CA ASP A 104 -4.11 12.52 0.60
C ASP A 104 -3.58 11.29 1.33
N ALA A 105 -2.43 11.39 2.00
CA ALA A 105 -1.88 10.32 2.83
C ALA A 105 -2.82 10.00 4.02
N VAL A 106 -3.33 11.02 4.70
CA VAL A 106 -4.32 10.87 5.79
C VAL A 106 -5.59 10.22 5.27
N GLU A 107 -6.13 10.69 4.14
CA GLU A 107 -7.35 10.16 3.57
C GLU A 107 -7.19 8.71 3.12
N TYR A 108 -6.09 8.38 2.43
CA TYR A 108 -5.78 7.03 2.00
C TYR A 108 -5.77 6.05 3.18
N LEU A 109 -5.07 6.42 4.27
CA LEU A 109 -4.99 5.61 5.48
C LEU A 109 -6.31 5.57 6.26
N ARG A 110 -7.11 6.64 6.24
CA ARG A 110 -8.44 6.69 6.86
C ARG A 110 -9.38 5.71 6.17
N LEU A 111 -9.40 5.70 4.84
CA LEU A 111 -10.19 4.74 4.05
C LEU A 111 -9.79 3.29 4.33
N THR A 112 -8.49 3.05 4.53
CA THR A 112 -7.94 1.76 4.93
C THR A 112 -8.41 1.34 6.33
N LEU A 113 -8.20 2.17 7.35
CA LEU A 113 -8.33 1.75 8.74
C LEU A 113 -9.75 1.94 9.30
N LEU A 114 -10.43 2.99 8.85
CA LEU A 114 -11.74 3.42 9.39
C LEU A 114 -12.88 3.26 8.39
N GLY A 115 -12.57 3.04 7.10
CA GLY A 115 -13.56 2.91 6.05
C GLY A 115 -14.37 4.19 5.81
N LEU A 116 -15.56 4.05 5.23
CA LEU A 116 -16.45 5.17 4.96
C LEU A 116 -17.23 5.58 6.22
N SER A 117 -17.37 6.88 6.43
CA SER A 117 -18.30 7.42 7.42
C SER A 117 -19.76 7.14 7.01
N PRO A 118 -20.72 7.22 7.96
CA PRO A 118 -22.14 7.10 7.62
C PRO A 118 -22.63 8.08 6.57
N ALA A 119 -22.03 9.28 6.48
CA ALA A 119 -22.38 10.26 5.45
C ALA A 119 -21.90 9.82 4.07
N GLU A 120 -20.65 9.38 3.98
CA GLU A 120 -20.05 8.89 2.74
C GLU A 120 -20.75 7.61 2.25
N MET A 121 -21.12 6.69 3.15
CA MET A 121 -21.92 5.52 2.79
C MET A 121 -23.28 5.89 2.20
N ARG A 122 -23.97 6.90 2.75
CA ARG A 122 -25.24 7.39 2.19
C ARG A 122 -25.05 8.00 0.80
N GLU A 123 -23.99 8.79 0.62
CA GLU A 123 -23.66 9.41 -0.67
C GLU A 123 -23.33 8.36 -1.74
N ALA A 124 -22.59 7.31 -1.37
CA ALA A 124 -22.29 6.17 -2.23
C ALA A 124 -23.51 5.25 -2.51
N GLY A 125 -24.66 5.53 -1.89
CA GLY A 125 -25.89 4.76 -2.07
C GLY A 125 -25.87 3.39 -1.37
N VAL A 126 -25.06 3.22 -0.32
CA VAL A 126 -25.10 2.04 0.55
C VAL A 126 -26.44 1.99 1.27
N LYS A 127 -27.06 0.80 1.34
CA LYS A 127 -28.36 0.64 2.00
C LYS A 127 -28.29 1.06 3.47
N PRO A 128 -29.30 1.77 4.03
CA PRO A 128 -29.25 2.26 5.40
C PRO A 128 -28.99 1.18 6.46
N GLU A 129 -29.58 0.00 6.29
CA GLU A 129 -29.37 -1.15 7.19
C GLU A 129 -27.93 -1.67 7.18
N ILE A 130 -27.29 -1.71 6.01
CA ILE A 130 -25.89 -2.11 5.85
C ILE A 130 -24.97 -1.03 6.41
N ALA A 131 -25.24 0.25 6.11
CA ALA A 131 -24.47 1.36 6.63
C ALA A 131 -24.48 1.41 8.16
N ALA A 132 -25.65 1.19 8.78
CA ALA A 132 -25.77 1.14 10.24
C ALA A 132 -25.04 -0.07 10.85
N PHE A 133 -25.06 -1.22 10.18
CA PHE A 133 -24.31 -2.40 10.60
C PHE A 133 -22.80 -2.15 10.54
N LEU A 134 -22.29 -1.67 9.40
CA LEU A 134 -20.87 -1.40 9.19
C LEU A 134 -20.35 -0.32 10.15
N ASP A 135 -21.09 0.77 10.34
CA ASP A 135 -20.72 1.84 11.27
C ASP A 135 -20.58 1.33 12.72
N LYS A 136 -21.52 0.48 13.15
CA LYS A 136 -21.49 -0.14 14.48
C LYS A 136 -20.26 -1.04 14.64
N GLU A 137 -19.99 -1.93 13.69
CA GLU A 137 -18.84 -2.84 13.74
C GLU A 137 -17.51 -2.08 13.67
N ALA A 138 -17.38 -1.13 12.74
CA ALA A 138 -16.18 -0.30 12.58
C ALA A 138 -15.90 0.51 13.85
N THR A 139 -16.90 1.20 14.39
CA THR A 139 -16.75 1.98 15.63
C THR A 139 -16.40 1.10 16.83
N PHE A 140 -16.98 -0.10 16.91
CA PHE A 140 -16.70 -1.05 17.99
C PHE A 140 -15.24 -1.53 17.95
N LEU A 141 -14.75 -1.93 16.78
CA LEU A 141 -13.40 -2.48 16.58
C LEU A 141 -12.30 -1.42 16.50
N ALA A 142 -12.63 -0.17 16.19
CA ALA A 142 -11.65 0.89 16.04
C ALA A 142 -10.82 1.13 17.31
N LEU A 143 -9.55 1.51 17.10
CA LEU A 143 -8.67 2.03 18.15
C LEU A 143 -9.28 3.31 18.73
N LYS A 144 -9.26 3.43 20.06
CA LYS A 144 -9.90 4.53 20.79
C LYS A 144 -8.88 5.34 21.58
N ARG A 145 -9.12 6.64 21.68
CA ARG A 145 -8.43 7.54 22.62
C ARG A 145 -8.85 7.21 24.06
N GLU A 146 -8.18 7.83 25.02
CA GLU A 146 -8.47 7.65 26.46
C GLU A 146 -9.89 8.06 26.85
N ASP A 147 -10.49 9.00 26.12
CA ASP A 147 -11.88 9.45 26.33
C ASP A 147 -12.93 8.53 25.67
N GLY A 148 -12.50 7.46 25.01
CA GLY A 148 -13.36 6.49 24.32
C GLY A 148 -13.75 6.88 22.90
N SER A 149 -13.34 8.05 22.40
CA SER A 149 -13.55 8.44 21.00
C SER A 149 -12.69 7.62 20.03
N VAL A 150 -13.18 7.39 18.81
CA VAL A 150 -12.41 6.72 17.74
C VAL A 150 -11.20 7.58 17.38
N ALA A 151 -10.01 6.97 17.41
CA ALA A 151 -8.77 7.64 17.02
C ALA A 151 -8.73 7.87 15.50
N ALA A 152 -8.26 9.05 15.11
CA ALA A 152 -8.04 9.48 13.74
C ALA A 152 -6.61 9.13 13.30
N ILE A 153 -6.32 9.22 12.01
CA ILE A 153 -5.00 8.88 11.46
C ILE A 153 -3.89 9.76 12.07
N GLU A 154 -4.20 11.02 12.33
CA GLU A 154 -3.31 11.99 12.94
C GLU A 154 -3.02 11.69 14.40
N ASP A 155 -3.75 10.81 15.07
CA ASP A 155 -3.36 10.30 16.40
C ASP A 155 -2.23 9.29 16.32
N PHE A 156 -2.01 8.67 15.16
CA PHE A 156 -0.99 7.65 14.92
C PHE A 156 0.26 8.23 14.26
N LEU A 157 0.13 9.31 13.50
CA LEU A 157 1.18 9.88 12.67
C LEU A 157 1.55 11.30 13.11
N GLN A 158 2.83 11.64 13.01
CA GLN A 158 3.37 12.97 13.22
C GLN A 158 3.99 13.45 11.91
N PRO A 159 3.36 14.43 11.21
CA PRO A 159 3.94 14.96 9.99
C PRO A 159 5.20 15.78 10.28
N ILE A 160 6.15 15.71 9.36
CA ILE A 160 7.37 16.52 9.31
C ILE A 160 7.45 17.12 7.91
N PHE A 161 6.94 18.33 7.77
CA PHE A 161 6.84 18.98 6.47
C PHE A 161 8.19 19.54 6.01
N PHE A 162 8.46 19.39 4.72
CA PHE A 162 9.52 20.13 4.05
C PHE A 162 9.15 21.61 3.97
N ASP A 163 10.08 22.49 4.32
CA ASP A 163 9.88 23.94 4.22
C ASP A 163 9.98 24.45 2.77
N ALA A 164 9.94 25.77 2.59
CA ALA A 164 10.03 26.41 1.27
C ALA A 164 11.38 26.19 0.56
N GLN A 165 12.41 25.70 1.26
CA GLN A 165 13.70 25.30 0.69
C GLN A 165 13.78 23.78 0.45
N GLY A 166 12.71 23.04 0.77
CA GLY A 166 12.67 21.59 0.68
C GLY A 166 13.35 20.90 1.87
N GLU A 167 13.63 21.61 2.97
CA GLU A 167 14.35 21.05 4.11
C GLU A 167 13.41 20.63 5.24
N ALA A 168 13.74 19.52 5.90
CA ALA A 168 13.06 19.00 7.07
C ALA A 168 14.04 18.32 8.02
N ARG A 169 13.72 18.27 9.32
CA ARG A 169 14.58 17.65 10.34
C ARG A 169 13.79 16.79 11.31
N PHE A 170 14.38 15.66 11.70
CA PHE A 170 13.91 14.80 12.78
C PHE A 170 15.10 14.27 13.56
N GLY A 171 15.18 14.61 14.85
CA GLY A 171 16.37 14.28 15.65
C GLY A 171 17.66 14.85 15.05
N GLY A 172 18.67 13.99 14.86
CA GLY A 172 19.95 14.34 14.24
C GLY A 172 19.96 14.35 12.70
N LEU A 173 18.88 13.87 12.07
CA LEU A 173 18.79 13.71 10.62
C LEU A 173 18.13 14.94 9.96
N ALA A 174 18.85 15.57 9.05
CA ALA A 174 18.31 16.52 8.10
C ALA A 174 18.05 15.85 6.75
N VAL A 175 16.90 16.15 6.16
CA VAL A 175 16.48 15.67 4.85
C VAL A 175 16.20 16.88 3.98
N VAL A 176 16.69 16.87 2.74
CA VAL A 176 16.34 17.86 1.71
C VAL A 176 15.68 17.13 0.55
N SER A 177 14.42 17.49 0.24
CA SER A 177 13.73 17.06 -0.98
C SER A 177 14.17 17.94 -2.16
N HIS A 178 14.60 17.30 -3.25
CA HIS A 178 14.92 17.96 -4.52
C HIS A 178 13.83 17.74 -5.58
N GLY A 179 12.72 17.08 -5.21
CA GLY A 179 11.70 16.60 -6.14
C GLY A 179 12.14 15.35 -6.93
N ASP A 180 11.21 14.80 -7.71
CA ASP A 180 11.39 13.61 -8.55
C ASP A 180 12.05 12.44 -7.81
N ASN A 181 11.58 12.16 -6.58
CA ASN A 181 12.10 11.09 -5.72
C ASN A 181 13.61 11.25 -5.41
N THR A 182 14.12 12.48 -5.37
CA THR A 182 15.54 12.76 -5.12
C THR A 182 15.72 13.49 -3.79
N TYR A 183 16.56 12.94 -2.91
CA TYR A 183 16.74 13.41 -1.53
C TYR A 183 18.22 13.56 -1.16
N SER A 184 18.55 14.52 -0.29
CA SER A 184 19.83 14.56 0.41
C SER A 184 19.62 14.30 1.90
N PHE A 185 20.57 13.63 2.53
CA PHE A 185 20.58 13.32 3.95
C PHE A 185 21.83 13.91 4.59
N ALA A 186 21.71 14.50 5.78
CA ALA A 186 22.85 14.99 6.54
C ALA A 186 22.67 14.74 8.04
N THR A 187 23.75 14.29 8.67
CA THR A 187 23.93 14.27 10.13
C THR A 187 24.99 15.29 10.51
N ALA A 188 25.45 15.29 11.77
CA ALA A 188 26.57 16.13 12.20
C ALA A 188 27.92 15.71 11.59
N GLU A 189 28.08 14.43 11.20
CA GLU A 189 29.37 13.87 10.77
C GLU A 189 29.39 13.37 9.32
N ASP A 190 28.22 13.13 8.70
CA ASP A 190 28.11 12.54 7.37
C ASP A 190 27.04 13.21 6.51
N LYS A 191 27.19 13.06 5.19
CA LYS A 191 26.26 13.61 4.20
C LYS A 191 26.17 12.72 2.98
N VAL A 192 24.93 12.43 2.56
CA VAL A 192 24.60 11.81 1.28
C VAL A 192 23.87 12.85 0.43
N GLU A 193 24.43 13.21 -0.71
CA GLU A 193 23.83 14.19 -1.61
C GLU A 193 23.08 13.54 -2.76
N ARG A 194 21.86 14.03 -3.01
CA ARG A 194 21.07 13.74 -4.21
C ARG A 194 20.92 12.24 -4.50
N PHE A 195 20.63 11.47 -3.47
CA PHE A 195 20.19 10.09 -3.60
C PHE A 195 18.85 10.04 -4.34
N ARG A 196 18.77 9.32 -5.44
CA ARG A 196 17.53 9.09 -6.20
C ARG A 196 16.94 7.74 -5.81
N LEU A 197 15.68 7.72 -5.38
CA LEU A 197 14.95 6.48 -5.16
C LEU A 197 14.53 5.89 -6.51
N GLU A 198 15.19 4.82 -6.92
CA GLU A 198 15.01 4.25 -8.25
C GLU A 198 13.75 3.38 -8.37
N ILE A 199 12.93 3.70 -9.37
CA ILE A 199 11.65 3.03 -9.68
C ILE A 199 11.53 2.53 -11.13
N GLU A 200 12.45 2.91 -12.03
CA GLU A 200 12.36 2.68 -13.49
C GLU A 200 12.69 1.24 -13.95
N GLY A 201 13.10 0.37 -13.01
CA GLY A 201 13.43 -1.03 -13.27
C GLY A 201 12.25 -1.99 -13.12
N GLU A 202 12.52 -3.28 -13.35
CA GLU A 202 11.58 -4.34 -12.98
C GLU A 202 11.41 -4.38 -11.46
N GLN A 203 10.17 -4.19 -11.00
CA GLN A 203 9.81 -4.32 -9.59
C GLN A 203 9.23 -5.71 -9.36
N LEU A 204 9.99 -6.55 -8.68
CA LEU A 204 9.63 -7.92 -8.34
C LEU A 204 9.09 -8.01 -6.90
N PRO A 205 8.15 -8.92 -6.63
CA PRO A 205 7.64 -9.12 -5.28
C PRO A 205 8.74 -9.58 -4.31
N PRO A 206 8.69 -9.17 -3.03
CA PRO A 206 9.76 -9.43 -2.06
C PRO A 206 9.66 -10.81 -1.38
N TYR A 207 9.16 -11.83 -2.09
CA TYR A 207 8.90 -13.15 -1.50
C TYR A 207 10.19 -13.93 -1.21
N THR A 208 10.30 -14.46 0.01
CA THR A 208 11.41 -15.34 0.40
C THR A 208 11.32 -16.73 -0.23
N ARG A 209 10.13 -17.14 -0.70
CA ARG A 209 9.93 -18.32 -1.55
C ARG A 209 9.45 -17.85 -2.92
N PRO A 210 10.30 -17.88 -3.95
CA PRO A 210 9.91 -17.48 -5.29
C PRO A 210 8.72 -18.30 -5.81
N ILE A 211 7.85 -17.64 -6.59
CA ILE A 211 6.73 -18.32 -7.24
C ILE A 211 7.27 -19.24 -8.35
N THR A 212 6.88 -20.51 -8.30
CA THR A 212 7.20 -21.48 -9.35
C THR A 212 6.57 -21.03 -10.67
N GLN A 213 7.41 -20.81 -11.68
CA GLN A 213 6.94 -20.41 -13.01
C GLN A 213 6.29 -21.60 -13.72
N ALA A 214 5.09 -21.40 -14.23
CA ALA A 214 4.42 -22.33 -15.12
C ALA A 214 5.22 -22.50 -16.41
N THR A 215 5.33 -23.74 -16.89
CA THR A 215 6.05 -24.06 -18.13
C THR A 215 5.14 -23.99 -19.37
N THR A 216 3.82 -23.95 -19.17
CA THR A 216 2.83 -23.85 -20.23
C THR A 216 1.73 -22.87 -19.84
N PRO A 217 1.14 -22.15 -20.80
CA PRO A 217 -0.04 -21.34 -20.55
C PRO A 217 -1.21 -22.19 -20.03
N VAL A 218 -2.06 -21.58 -19.20
CA VAL A 218 -3.31 -22.19 -18.77
C VAL A 218 -4.30 -22.18 -19.94
N LEU A 219 -4.75 -23.37 -20.33
CA LEU A 219 -5.71 -23.56 -21.42
C LEU A 219 -7.15 -23.45 -20.91
N PRO A 220 -8.08 -22.91 -21.70
CA PRO A 220 -9.50 -22.85 -21.36
C PRO A 220 -10.07 -24.20 -20.86
N GLN A 221 -10.59 -24.21 -19.63
CA GLN A 221 -11.25 -25.37 -18.99
C GLN A 221 -12.75 -25.16 -18.79
N GLN A 222 -13.50 -26.26 -18.62
CA GLN A 222 -14.92 -26.18 -18.25
C GLN A 222 -15.13 -25.64 -16.84
N LEU A 223 -14.32 -26.09 -15.88
CA LEU A 223 -14.26 -25.57 -14.53
C LEU A 223 -12.85 -25.82 -13.97
N GLU A 224 -12.19 -24.78 -13.50
CA GLU A 224 -10.90 -24.89 -12.83
C GLU A 224 -10.76 -23.78 -11.78
N LEU A 225 -10.17 -24.11 -10.63
CA LEU A 225 -9.83 -23.14 -9.60
C LEU A 225 -8.31 -23.10 -9.48
N ILE A 226 -7.72 -21.94 -9.69
CA ILE A 226 -6.28 -21.72 -9.69
C ILE A 226 -5.96 -20.78 -8.54
N THR A 227 -5.37 -21.32 -7.48
CA THR A 227 -4.90 -20.52 -6.34
C THR A 227 -3.63 -19.79 -6.76
N LEU A 228 -3.71 -18.46 -6.86
CA LEU A 228 -2.59 -17.58 -7.20
C LEU A 228 -1.74 -17.26 -5.95
N GLY A 229 -2.40 -17.20 -4.80
CA GLY A 229 -1.77 -17.04 -3.50
C GLY A 229 -2.70 -17.45 -2.37
N ALA A 230 -2.11 -17.79 -1.23
CA ALA A 230 -2.82 -18.27 -0.04
C ALA A 230 -2.25 -17.68 1.27
N SER A 231 -1.46 -16.61 1.13
CA SER A 231 -0.83 -15.91 2.26
C SER A 231 -1.64 -14.66 2.65
N ASN A 232 -1.04 -13.79 3.46
CA ASN A 232 -1.58 -12.49 3.91
C ASN A 232 -0.51 -11.40 3.75
N GLY A 233 -0.86 -10.13 3.99
CA GLY A 233 0.09 -9.02 3.80
C GLY A 233 1.27 -8.94 4.78
N PHE A 234 1.38 -9.85 5.77
CA PHE A 234 2.53 -9.92 6.68
C PHE A 234 3.46 -11.11 6.42
N ASP A 235 2.96 -12.21 5.84
CA ASP A 235 3.77 -13.41 5.61
C ASP A 235 4.72 -13.22 4.41
N ILE A 236 6.02 -13.21 4.73
CA ILE A 236 7.13 -12.99 3.80
C ILE A 236 7.35 -14.14 2.81
N ALA A 237 6.68 -15.28 2.99
CA ALA A 237 6.92 -16.46 2.19
C ALA A 237 6.36 -16.33 0.77
N GLY A 238 5.20 -15.69 0.57
CA GLY A 238 4.54 -15.74 -0.72
C GLY A 238 3.39 -14.75 -0.89
N PRO A 239 2.68 -14.86 -2.03
CA PRO A 239 1.65 -13.90 -2.42
C PRO A 239 0.40 -13.98 -1.56
N CYS A 240 -0.22 -12.81 -1.35
CA CYS A 240 -1.52 -12.67 -0.69
C CYS A 240 -2.62 -13.47 -1.40
N SER A 241 -3.74 -13.66 -0.70
CA SER A 241 -4.84 -14.46 -1.21
C SER A 241 -5.43 -13.88 -2.49
N ASN A 242 -5.27 -14.63 -3.59
CA ASN A 242 -5.81 -14.33 -4.91
C ASN A 242 -6.16 -15.65 -5.58
N MET A 243 -7.19 -15.67 -6.42
CA MET A 243 -7.62 -16.88 -7.11
C MET A 243 -8.17 -16.55 -8.48
N VAL A 244 -7.93 -17.44 -9.45
CA VAL A 244 -8.67 -17.43 -10.72
C VAL A 244 -9.66 -18.58 -10.72
N VAL A 245 -10.91 -18.28 -11.06
CA VAL A 245 -11.94 -19.27 -11.35
C VAL A 245 -12.16 -19.26 -12.85
N GLN A 246 -11.93 -20.41 -13.49
CA GLN A 246 -12.30 -20.63 -14.87
C GLN A 246 -13.65 -21.33 -14.95
N VAL A 247 -14.54 -20.83 -15.81
CA VAL A 247 -15.80 -21.49 -16.15
C VAL A 247 -16.05 -21.36 -17.65
N ALA A 248 -16.25 -22.49 -18.33
CA ALA A 248 -16.46 -22.56 -19.78
C ALA A 248 -15.42 -21.77 -20.61
N GLY A 249 -14.17 -21.74 -20.14
CA GLY A 249 -13.06 -21.01 -20.76
C GLY A 249 -12.94 -19.53 -20.40
N HIS A 250 -13.87 -18.99 -19.61
CA HIS A 250 -13.82 -17.61 -19.12
C HIS A 250 -13.03 -17.51 -17.81
N PHE A 251 -12.19 -16.48 -17.68
CA PHE A 251 -11.34 -16.29 -16.51
C PHE A 251 -11.90 -15.18 -15.61
N LEU A 252 -12.38 -15.57 -14.44
CA LEU A 252 -12.79 -14.67 -13.37
C LEU A 252 -11.67 -14.57 -12.34
N LEU A 253 -11.14 -13.37 -12.15
CA LEU A 253 -10.20 -13.09 -11.07
C LEU A 253 -11.00 -12.82 -9.77
N VAL A 254 -10.58 -13.42 -8.67
CA VAL A 254 -11.08 -13.14 -7.32
C VAL A 254 -9.95 -12.46 -6.56
N ASP A 255 -10.18 -11.19 -6.26
CA ASP A 255 -9.21 -10.23 -5.74
C ASP A 255 -8.03 -9.97 -6.68
N SER A 256 -7.47 -8.77 -6.58
CA SER A 256 -6.32 -8.32 -7.35
C SER A 256 -5.34 -7.63 -6.40
N GLY A 257 -4.68 -8.45 -5.59
CA GLY A 257 -3.69 -8.04 -4.61
C GLY A 257 -2.33 -7.67 -5.23
N PRO A 258 -1.29 -7.53 -4.38
CA PRO A 258 0.04 -7.11 -4.78
C PRO A 258 0.65 -7.91 -5.94
N TYR A 259 1.36 -7.23 -6.84
CA TYR A 259 2.10 -7.83 -7.95
C TYR A 259 1.26 -8.79 -8.82
N ILE A 260 -0.04 -8.50 -8.98
CA ILE A 260 -0.97 -9.42 -9.65
C ILE A 260 -0.52 -9.83 -11.05
N ARG A 261 0.15 -8.94 -11.78
CA ARG A 261 0.72 -9.23 -13.10
C ARG A 261 1.73 -10.37 -13.01
N GLN A 262 2.71 -10.26 -12.12
CA GLN A 262 3.76 -11.25 -11.92
C GLN A 262 3.18 -12.57 -11.39
N VAL A 263 2.18 -12.50 -10.51
CA VAL A 263 1.53 -13.70 -9.95
C VAL A 263 0.73 -14.46 -11.02
N LEU A 264 0.00 -13.75 -11.89
CA LEU A 264 -0.72 -14.33 -13.02
C LEU A 264 0.24 -14.91 -14.06
N GLU A 265 1.27 -14.15 -14.45
CA GLU A 265 2.28 -14.58 -15.41
C GLU A 265 3.02 -15.84 -14.93
N ALA A 266 3.40 -15.88 -13.65
CA ALA A 266 4.00 -17.05 -13.03
C ALA A 266 3.06 -18.27 -13.04
N SER A 267 1.75 -18.05 -13.04
CA SER A 267 0.75 -19.11 -13.14
C SER A 267 0.40 -19.49 -14.58
N GLY A 268 1.06 -18.89 -15.59
CA GLY A 268 0.79 -19.15 -17.00
C GLY A 268 -0.49 -18.47 -17.52
N ILE A 269 -0.96 -17.43 -16.83
CA ILE A 269 -2.17 -16.67 -17.16
C ILE A 269 -1.75 -15.26 -17.58
N SER A 270 -2.15 -14.83 -18.77
CA SER A 270 -1.98 -13.45 -19.18
C SER A 270 -3.01 -12.55 -18.50
N LEU A 271 -2.60 -11.35 -18.08
CA LEU A 271 -3.52 -10.31 -17.60
C LEU A 271 -4.65 -10.02 -18.60
N ASN A 272 -4.43 -10.24 -19.90
CA ASN A 272 -5.43 -10.04 -20.95
C ASN A 272 -6.50 -11.14 -21.01
N GLN A 273 -6.29 -12.29 -20.36
CA GLN A 273 -7.29 -13.35 -20.27
C GLN A 273 -8.39 -13.05 -19.25
N ILE A 274 -8.16 -12.14 -18.29
CA ILE A 274 -9.08 -11.87 -17.17
C ILE A 274 -10.33 -11.11 -17.64
N GLU A 275 -11.46 -11.77 -17.81
CA GLU A 275 -12.66 -11.12 -18.35
C GLU A 275 -13.49 -10.39 -17.28
N ALA A 276 -13.43 -10.88 -16.05
CA ALA A 276 -14.13 -10.30 -14.93
C ALA A 276 -13.30 -10.36 -13.64
N LEU A 277 -13.65 -9.53 -12.68
CA LEU A 277 -13.06 -9.44 -11.36
C LEU A 277 -14.18 -9.45 -10.30
N VAL A 278 -14.06 -10.27 -9.27
CA VAL A 278 -14.80 -10.12 -8.01
C VAL A 278 -13.84 -9.55 -6.99
N LEU A 279 -14.20 -8.41 -6.38
CA LEU A 279 -13.45 -7.85 -5.26
C LEU A 279 -14.19 -8.15 -3.96
N THR A 280 -13.52 -8.87 -3.06
CA THR A 280 -14.08 -9.24 -1.76
C THR A 280 -14.17 -8.04 -0.82
N HIS A 281 -13.09 -7.24 -0.74
CA HIS A 281 -12.99 -6.00 0.03
C HIS A 281 -11.78 -5.17 -0.42
N ALA A 282 -11.68 -3.92 0.05
CA ALA A 282 -10.73 -2.91 -0.46
C ALA A 282 -9.45 -2.71 0.41
N HIS A 283 -8.96 -3.77 1.07
CA HIS A 283 -7.62 -3.77 1.67
C HIS A 283 -6.54 -3.98 0.61
N GLU A 284 -5.35 -3.44 0.84
CA GLU A 284 -4.25 -3.51 -0.12
C GLU A 284 -3.89 -4.94 -0.54
N ASP A 285 -3.91 -5.91 0.36
CA ASP A 285 -3.57 -7.31 0.04
C ASP A 285 -4.56 -7.99 -0.92
N HIS A 286 -5.72 -7.39 -1.14
CA HIS A 286 -6.78 -7.86 -2.05
C HIS A 286 -7.05 -6.91 -3.23
N ALA A 287 -6.68 -5.62 -3.13
CA ALA A 287 -7.14 -4.60 -4.06
C ALA A 287 -6.01 -3.78 -4.71
N VAL A 288 -4.78 -3.76 -4.16
CA VAL A 288 -3.76 -2.80 -4.61
C VAL A 288 -3.34 -3.03 -6.06
N GLY A 289 -3.30 -4.29 -6.51
CA GLY A 289 -2.96 -4.67 -7.87
C GLY A 289 -4.00 -4.29 -8.92
N ILE A 290 -5.16 -3.74 -8.52
CA ILE A 290 -6.11 -3.13 -9.47
C ILE A 290 -5.43 -2.04 -10.28
N SER A 291 -4.40 -1.37 -9.73
CA SER A 291 -3.55 -0.41 -10.45
C SER A 291 -2.94 -1.03 -11.73
N ALA A 292 -2.52 -2.30 -11.68
CA ALA A 292 -1.99 -3.00 -12.86
C ALA A 292 -3.05 -3.27 -13.92
N LEU A 293 -4.31 -3.45 -13.51
CA LEU A 293 -5.45 -3.68 -14.42
C LEU A 293 -5.85 -2.43 -15.19
N LEU A 294 -5.64 -1.23 -14.64
CA LEU A 294 -5.89 0.04 -15.34
C LEU A 294 -5.12 0.15 -16.66
N GLN A 295 -3.99 -0.54 -16.77
CA GLN A 295 -3.12 -0.50 -17.94
C GLN A 295 -3.55 -1.43 -19.08
N THR A 296 -4.57 -2.28 -18.86
CA THR A 296 -5.00 -3.27 -19.86
C THR A 296 -5.70 -2.61 -21.07
N GLY A 297 -6.12 -1.35 -20.95
CA GLY A 297 -6.80 -0.60 -22.02
C GLY A 297 -8.17 -1.15 -22.40
N ARG A 298 -8.69 -2.14 -21.65
CA ARG A 298 -9.99 -2.77 -21.85
C ARG A 298 -10.81 -2.66 -20.58
N ARG A 299 -12.13 -2.58 -20.74
CA ARG A 299 -13.04 -2.57 -19.59
C ARG A 299 -13.25 -3.99 -19.09
N ILE A 300 -12.94 -4.21 -17.82
CA ILE A 300 -13.16 -5.48 -17.12
C ILE A 300 -14.46 -5.35 -16.32
N ARG A 301 -15.32 -6.37 -16.35
CA ARG A 301 -16.50 -6.38 -15.48
C ARG A 301 -16.07 -6.62 -14.04
N MET A 302 -16.40 -5.69 -13.13
CA MET A 302 -16.00 -5.76 -11.73
C MET A 302 -17.23 -5.91 -10.83
N PHE A 303 -17.34 -7.05 -10.17
CA PHE A 303 -18.34 -7.34 -9.15
C PHE A 303 -17.81 -6.89 -7.79
N VAL A 304 -18.47 -5.92 -7.17
CA VAL A 304 -17.98 -5.26 -5.96
C VAL A 304 -19.14 -4.68 -5.16
N THR A 305 -19.01 -4.54 -3.84
CA THR A 305 -20.01 -3.84 -3.04
C THR A 305 -19.89 -2.32 -3.20
N ARG A 306 -20.94 -1.57 -2.86
CA ARG A 306 -20.96 -0.10 -3.06
C ARG A 306 -19.89 0.61 -2.23
N GLU A 307 -19.76 0.22 -0.97
CA GLU A 307 -18.78 0.76 -0.04
C GLU A 307 -17.34 0.46 -0.47
N SER A 308 -17.07 -0.78 -0.94
CA SER A 308 -15.74 -1.15 -1.43
C SER A 308 -15.38 -0.41 -2.72
N ALA A 309 -16.36 -0.23 -3.62
CA ALA A 309 -16.15 0.53 -4.86
C ALA A 309 -15.85 2.01 -4.59
N GLU A 310 -16.54 2.63 -3.62
CA GLU A 310 -16.28 4.02 -3.24
C GLU A 310 -14.90 4.19 -2.58
N ILE A 311 -14.51 3.28 -1.68
CA ILE A 311 -13.15 3.26 -1.12
C ILE A 311 -12.12 3.16 -2.23
N LEU A 312 -12.29 2.21 -3.15
CA LEU A 312 -11.37 1.98 -4.26
C LEU A 312 -11.30 3.20 -5.20
N ARG A 313 -12.43 3.82 -5.52
CA ARG A 313 -12.49 5.02 -6.36
C ARG A 313 -11.62 6.14 -5.78
N ARG A 314 -11.75 6.40 -4.47
CA ARG A 314 -10.98 7.44 -3.78
C ARG A 314 -9.50 7.08 -3.64
N LYS A 315 -9.18 5.83 -3.28
CA LYS A 315 -7.79 5.34 -3.24
C LYS A 315 -7.12 5.48 -4.61
N LEU A 316 -7.76 5.03 -5.69
CA LEU A 316 -7.22 5.16 -7.04
C LEU A 316 -7.04 6.63 -7.45
N ALA A 317 -7.97 7.51 -7.07
CA ALA A 317 -7.83 8.93 -7.35
C ALA A 317 -6.59 9.54 -6.66
N ILE A 318 -6.35 9.16 -5.41
CA ILE A 318 -5.15 9.56 -4.65
C ILE A 318 -3.88 9.02 -5.30
N LEU A 319 -3.89 7.78 -5.79
CA LEU A 319 -2.72 7.10 -6.33
C LEU A 319 -2.33 7.53 -7.76
N ASN A 320 -3.20 8.26 -8.46
CA ASN A 320 -3.01 8.68 -9.85
C ASN A 320 -3.34 10.18 -10.04
N PRO A 321 -2.70 11.09 -9.29
CA PRO A 321 -3.00 12.53 -9.33
C PRO A 321 -2.71 13.20 -10.68
N GLU A 322 -1.88 12.57 -11.51
CA GLU A 322 -1.50 13.03 -12.85
C GLU A 322 -2.57 12.76 -13.93
N VAL A 323 -3.55 11.90 -13.62
CA VAL A 323 -4.69 11.65 -14.51
C VAL A 323 -5.63 12.85 -14.48
N ASP A 324 -6.15 13.28 -15.63
CA ASP A 324 -7.02 14.47 -15.78
C ASP A 324 -8.28 14.41 -14.88
N ARG A 325 -8.89 13.22 -14.78
CA ARG A 325 -10.11 12.99 -14.00
C ARG A 325 -9.97 11.80 -13.04
N PRO A 326 -9.15 11.92 -11.99
CA PRO A 326 -8.80 10.79 -11.14
C PRO A 326 -10.01 10.24 -10.36
N GLY A 327 -10.98 11.09 -10.02
CA GLY A 327 -12.19 10.71 -9.29
C GLY A 327 -13.18 9.81 -10.04
N VAL A 328 -13.01 9.60 -11.35
CA VAL A 328 -13.83 8.65 -12.15
C VAL A 328 -13.01 7.53 -12.78
N LEU A 329 -11.72 7.43 -12.42
CA LEU A 329 -10.79 6.49 -13.02
C LEU A 329 -11.28 5.04 -12.92
N LEU A 330 -11.88 4.67 -11.78
CA LEU A 330 -12.48 3.37 -11.58
C LEU A 330 -13.61 3.10 -12.59
N ASP A 331 -14.54 4.03 -12.71
CA ASP A 331 -15.74 3.91 -13.56
C ASP A 331 -15.39 3.93 -15.07
N GLU A 332 -14.31 4.61 -15.44
CA GLU A 332 -13.77 4.62 -16.80
C GLU A 332 -13.02 3.33 -17.15
N ALA A 333 -12.35 2.71 -16.19
CA ALA A 333 -11.58 1.48 -16.39
C ALA A 333 -12.42 0.19 -16.25
N PHE A 334 -13.52 0.21 -15.49
CA PHE A 334 -14.28 -1.01 -15.16
C PHE A 334 -15.78 -0.86 -15.40
N ASP A 335 -16.41 -1.97 -15.79
CA ASP A 335 -17.87 -2.12 -15.80
C ASP A 335 -18.33 -2.61 -14.42
N LEU A 336 -18.66 -1.66 -13.55
CA LEU A 336 -19.04 -1.95 -12.16
C LEU A 336 -20.42 -2.63 -12.08
N VAL A 337 -20.44 -3.77 -11.40
CA VAL A 337 -21.65 -4.50 -11.02
C VAL A 337 -21.72 -4.53 -9.50
N TYR A 338 -22.65 -3.75 -8.95
CA TYR A 338 -22.84 -3.68 -7.50
C TYR A 338 -23.54 -4.93 -6.98
N VAL A 339 -22.81 -5.74 -6.21
CA VAL A 339 -23.33 -7.00 -5.68
C VAL A 339 -24.01 -6.84 -4.33
N GLU A 340 -25.03 -7.67 -4.13
CA GLU A 340 -25.87 -7.80 -2.95
C GLU A 340 -26.05 -9.29 -2.61
N PRO A 341 -26.01 -9.67 -1.33
CA PRO A 341 -26.23 -11.05 -0.89
C PRO A 341 -27.55 -11.64 -1.41
N GLY A 342 -27.50 -12.90 -1.87
CA GLY A 342 -28.69 -13.65 -2.30
C GLY A 342 -29.23 -13.31 -3.68
N ARG A 343 -28.55 -12.45 -4.46
CA ARG A 343 -28.90 -12.16 -5.85
C ARG A 343 -27.96 -12.86 -6.83
N SER A 344 -28.48 -13.21 -7.99
CA SER A 344 -27.73 -13.69 -9.14
C SER A 344 -27.47 -12.54 -10.11
N TYR A 345 -26.33 -12.60 -10.80
CA TYR A 345 -25.88 -11.60 -11.76
C TYR A 345 -25.52 -12.32 -13.06
N ASP A 346 -25.89 -11.72 -14.19
CA ASP A 346 -25.61 -12.24 -15.54
C ASP A 346 -24.27 -11.73 -16.09
#